data_AF-A0A507EIZ7-F1
#
_entry.id   AF-A0A507EIZ7-F1
#
_cell.length_a   1.000
_cell.length_b   1.000
_cell.length_c   1.000
_cell.angle_alpha   90.00
_cell.angle_beta   90.00
_cell.angle_gamma   90.00
#
_symmetry.space_group_name_H-M   'P 1'
#
loop_
_entity.id
_entity.type
_entity.pdbx_description
1 polymer ?
#
loop_
_entity_poly.entity_id
_entity_poly.type
_entity_poly.pdbx_seq_one_letter_code
_entity_poly.pdbx_strand_id
1 'polypeptide(L)'
;MRILYQSSLLRLEGCILRCFNGFVWIAGPAFILIAVALVSLVAYVFYTVNLPFLFPTSQISAGVDEIPSPLQRLSRLATVIWTIYLLSCLAFHYYMCIVTDPGRVVDRPRAIANDTELDRREDMVLFEVRTEPVQEQRIPLNRDNQEGAPKGRFCKKCRRHKPDRAHHCSVCQRCVLRMDHHCPFSIPSVGFYNHRYFYLFLLYMFLACLYYFVVSINFFRYEVLGSGGFKWPYSQARMGFVFSFLLAGAIGLAICGMAGWHTWLIATGQTTIEHYGNQTSKEIAKSRGDVRHV
;
A
#
# COMPACT_ATOMS: atom_id res chain seq x y z
N MET A 1 15.65 40.37 -8.23
CA MET A 1 15.81 39.62 -6.96
C MET A 1 14.93 38.38 -6.81
N ARG A 2 13.63 38.41 -7.15
CA ARG A 2 12.72 37.23 -7.04
C ARG A 2 13.17 35.96 -7.80
N ILE A 3 13.75 36.10 -9.00
CA ILE A 3 14.15 34.97 -9.86
C ILE A 3 15.33 34.19 -9.26
N LEU A 4 16.32 34.88 -8.67
CA LEU A 4 17.47 34.24 -8.04
C LEU A 4 17.04 33.49 -6.78
N TYR A 5 16.20 34.11 -5.93
CA TYR A 5 15.65 33.49 -4.72
C TYR A 5 14.86 32.20 -5.03
N GLN A 6 14.04 32.23 -6.09
CA GLN A 6 13.27 31.08 -6.56
C GLN A 6 14.19 29.95 -7.08
N SER A 7 15.32 30.30 -7.72
CA SER A 7 16.30 29.30 -8.21
C SER A 7 17.13 28.64 -7.10
N SER A 8 17.41 29.35 -6.01
CA SER A 8 18.10 28.83 -4.83
C SER A 8 17.16 27.98 -3.97
N LEU A 9 15.89 28.35 -3.83
CA LEU A 9 14.87 27.54 -3.17
C LEU A 9 14.64 26.21 -3.90
N LEU A 10 14.50 26.22 -5.22
CA LEU A 10 14.35 24.99 -6.02
C LEU A 10 15.58 24.06 -5.91
N ARG A 11 16.78 24.64 -5.77
CA ARG A 11 18.01 23.87 -5.53
C ARG A 11 18.06 23.26 -4.13
N LEU A 12 17.64 24.01 -3.11
CA LEU A 12 17.54 23.54 -1.73
C LEU A 12 16.52 22.40 -1.61
N GLU A 13 15.32 22.58 -2.17
CA GLU A 13 14.30 21.52 -2.26
C GLU A 13 14.83 20.27 -2.97
N GLY A 14 15.56 20.45 -4.07
CA GLY A 14 16.19 19.35 -4.80
C GLY A 14 17.31 18.64 -4.03
N CYS A 15 17.98 19.31 -3.09
CA CYS A 15 18.99 18.73 -2.22
C CYS A 15 18.32 17.97 -1.05
N ILE A 16 17.35 18.61 -0.38
CA ILE A 16 16.54 18.00 0.69
C ILE A 16 15.86 16.73 0.19
N LEU A 17 15.25 16.77 -1.00
CA LEU A 17 14.58 15.61 -1.58
C LEU A 17 15.56 14.46 -1.88
N ARG A 18 16.80 14.78 -2.27
CA ARG A 18 17.84 13.75 -2.49
C ARG A 18 18.31 13.13 -1.18
N CYS A 19 18.55 13.94 -0.15
CA CYS A 19 18.88 13.47 1.20
C CYS A 19 17.77 12.61 1.79
N PHE A 20 16.51 13.06 1.68
CA PHE A 20 15.34 12.32 2.14
C PHE A 20 15.20 10.98 1.41
N ASN A 21 15.35 10.97 0.08
CA ASN A 21 15.32 9.73 -0.69
C ASN A 21 16.43 8.77 -0.22
N GLY A 22 17.66 9.26 -0.03
CA GLY A 22 18.77 8.45 0.46
C GLY A 22 18.51 7.86 1.85
N PHE A 23 17.93 8.66 2.76
CA PHE A 23 17.51 8.20 4.07
C PHE A 23 16.47 7.07 3.98
N VAL A 24 15.44 7.21 3.15
CA VAL A 24 14.40 6.18 2.96
C VAL A 24 15.00 4.86 2.50
N TRP A 25 15.99 4.88 1.60
CA TRP A 25 16.68 3.67 1.13
C TRP A 25 17.49 2.96 2.22
N ILE A 26 18.11 3.70 3.13
CA ILE A 26 18.92 3.13 4.23
C ILE A 26 18.04 2.69 5.40
N ALA A 27 17.04 3.50 5.76
CA ALA A 27 16.17 3.24 6.89
C ALA A 27 15.17 2.10 6.60
N GLY A 28 14.80 1.91 5.33
CA GLY A 28 13.85 0.87 4.90
C GLY A 28 14.16 -0.53 5.43
N PRO A 29 15.35 -1.11 5.18
CA PRO A 29 15.73 -2.42 5.72
C PRO A 29 15.69 -2.50 7.25
N ALA A 30 16.11 -1.44 7.94
CA ALA A 30 16.07 -1.40 9.40
C ALA A 30 14.62 -1.44 9.93
N PHE A 31 13.70 -0.69 9.31
CA PHE A 31 12.28 -0.74 9.65
C PHE A 31 11.67 -2.12 9.43
N ILE A 32 12.06 -2.83 8.36
CA ILE A 32 11.60 -4.20 8.11
C ILE A 32 12.10 -5.14 9.21
N LEU A 33 13.38 -5.08 9.56
CA LEU A 33 13.96 -5.94 10.59
C LEU A 33 13.26 -5.74 11.93
N ILE A 34 12.99 -4.48 12.29
CA ILE A 34 12.24 -4.13 13.50
C ILE A 34 10.81 -4.69 13.41
N ALA A 35 10.11 -4.49 12.29
CA ALA A 35 8.74 -4.99 12.12
C ALA A 35 8.67 -6.52 12.22
N VAL A 36 9.61 -7.24 11.59
CA VAL A 36 9.70 -8.71 11.68
C VAL A 36 9.96 -9.14 13.12
N ALA A 37 10.90 -8.50 13.82
CA ALA A 37 11.19 -8.81 15.22
C ALA A 37 9.96 -8.59 16.13
N LEU A 38 9.21 -7.51 15.91
CA LEU A 38 7.98 -7.22 16.66
C LEU A 38 6.88 -8.24 16.39
N VAL A 39 6.65 -8.61 15.12
CA VAL A 39 5.67 -9.65 14.76
C VAL A 39 6.09 -11.01 15.33
N SER A 40 7.37 -11.36 15.26
CA SER A 40 7.91 -12.58 15.87
C SER A 40 7.75 -12.59 17.40
N LEU A 41 7.95 -11.46 18.07
CA LEU A 41 7.72 -11.33 19.51
C LEU A 41 6.24 -11.56 19.86
N VAL A 42 5.32 -10.94 19.13
CA VAL A 42 3.87 -11.11 19.34
C VAL A 42 3.46 -12.57 19.09
N ALA A 43 3.96 -13.20 18.02
CA ALA A 43 3.72 -14.61 17.74
C ALA A 43 4.29 -15.52 18.84
N TYR A 44 5.51 -15.25 19.30
CA TYR A 44 6.14 -15.99 20.40
C TYR A 44 5.31 -15.92 21.68
N VAL A 45 4.90 -14.71 22.09
CA VAL A 45 4.01 -14.50 23.26
C VAL A 45 2.66 -15.18 23.06
N PHE A 46 2.11 -15.16 21.84
CA PHE A 46 0.87 -15.88 21.53
C PHE A 46 1.00 -17.38 21.84
N TYR A 47 2.01 -18.05 21.30
CA TYR A 47 2.18 -19.50 21.47
C TYR A 47 2.60 -19.93 22.87
N THR A 48 3.30 -19.05 23.60
CA THR A 48 3.86 -19.40 24.92
C THR A 48 3.01 -18.95 26.11
N VAL A 49 2.13 -17.96 25.92
CA VAL A 49 1.29 -17.40 26.99
C VAL A 49 -0.20 -17.53 26.66
N ASN A 50 -0.63 -16.99 25.52
CA ASN A 50 -2.06 -16.95 25.18
C ASN A 50 -2.62 -18.34 24.87
N LEU A 51 -1.91 -19.14 24.07
CA LEU A 51 -2.39 -20.44 23.65
C LEU A 51 -2.54 -21.42 24.84
N PRO A 52 -1.57 -21.54 25.78
CA PRO A 52 -1.76 -22.35 26.98
C PRO A 52 -2.84 -21.80 27.93
N PHE A 53 -3.01 -20.48 28.00
CA PHE A 53 -4.08 -19.87 28.79
C PHE A 53 -5.48 -20.21 28.24
N LEU A 54 -5.66 -20.15 26.91
CA LEU A 54 -6.92 -20.48 26.25
C LEU A 54 -7.21 -21.98 26.25
N PHE A 55 -6.18 -22.81 26.10
CA PHE A 55 -6.30 -24.26 26.01
C PHE A 55 -5.35 -24.97 27.00
N PRO A 56 -5.66 -24.90 28.30
CA PRO A 56 -4.85 -25.51 29.35
C PRO A 56 -4.77 -27.03 29.18
N THR A 57 -3.55 -27.58 29.24
CA THR A 57 -3.25 -28.99 28.97
C THR A 57 -3.49 -29.93 30.16
N SER A 58 -3.51 -29.39 31.37
CA SER A 58 -3.80 -30.11 32.62
C SER A 58 -4.56 -29.16 33.54
N GLN A 59 -5.82 -29.47 33.83
CA GLN A 59 -6.56 -28.82 34.92
C GLN A 59 -6.43 -29.73 36.14
N ILE A 60 -5.83 -29.24 37.22
CA ILE A 60 -5.84 -29.95 38.51
C ILE A 60 -7.20 -29.66 39.15
N SER A 61 -8.23 -30.34 38.66
CA SER A 61 -9.55 -30.36 39.30
C SER A 61 -9.59 -31.62 40.17
N ALA A 62 -9.57 -31.46 41.50
CA ALA A 62 -9.72 -32.55 42.47
C ALA A 62 -8.69 -33.71 42.41
N GLY A 63 -7.44 -33.43 42.01
CA GLY A 63 -6.34 -34.41 42.10
C GLY A 63 -6.33 -35.49 41.02
N VAL A 64 -7.14 -35.33 39.97
CA VAL A 64 -7.13 -36.15 38.77
C VAL A 64 -6.69 -35.28 37.60
N ASP A 65 -5.72 -35.74 36.82
CA ASP A 65 -5.35 -35.10 35.55
C ASP A 65 -6.54 -35.22 34.59
N GLU A 66 -7.34 -34.16 34.49
CA GLU A 66 -8.52 -34.14 33.64
C GLU A 66 -8.10 -34.04 32.17
N ILE A 67 -8.37 -35.10 31.40
CA ILE A 67 -8.01 -35.17 29.98
C ILE A 67 -8.81 -34.11 29.20
N PRO A 68 -8.16 -33.25 28.39
CA PRO A 68 -8.87 -32.24 27.60
C PRO A 68 -9.93 -32.86 26.69
N SER A 69 -11.13 -32.27 26.70
CA SER A 69 -12.25 -32.74 25.87
C SER A 69 -11.89 -32.74 24.38
N PRO A 70 -12.47 -33.63 23.55
CA PRO A 70 -12.22 -33.65 22.10
C PRO A 70 -12.46 -32.28 21.44
N LEU A 71 -13.49 -31.56 21.88
CA LEU A 71 -13.80 -30.22 21.39
C LEU A 71 -12.67 -29.23 21.70
N GLN A 72 -12.13 -29.23 22.91
CA GLN A 72 -11.03 -28.35 23.30
C GLN A 72 -9.76 -28.61 22.48
N ARG A 73 -9.46 -29.88 22.20
CA ARG A 73 -8.33 -30.26 21.33
C ARG A 73 -8.52 -29.75 19.90
N LEU A 74 -9.74 -29.90 19.37
CA LEU A 74 -10.09 -29.39 18.04
C LEU A 74 -10.00 -27.86 17.98
N SER A 75 -10.53 -27.15 18.98
CA SER A 75 -10.43 -25.69 19.07
C SER A 75 -8.99 -25.19 19.17
N ARG A 76 -8.14 -25.90 19.93
CA ARG A 76 -6.69 -25.61 20.00
C ARG A 76 -6.03 -25.78 18.64
N LEU A 77 -6.30 -26.90 17.95
CA LEU A 77 -5.75 -27.16 16.62
C LEU A 77 -6.22 -26.10 15.61
N ALA A 78 -7.52 -25.79 15.60
CA ALA A 78 -8.09 -24.76 14.75
C ALA A 78 -7.46 -23.39 14.99
N THR A 79 -7.19 -23.04 16.25
CA THR A 79 -6.51 -21.79 16.63
C THR A 79 -5.06 -21.74 16.10
N VAL A 80 -4.32 -22.84 16.21
CA VAL A 80 -2.95 -22.94 15.66
C VAL A 80 -2.98 -22.83 14.13
N ILE A 81 -3.87 -23.54 13.46
CA ILE A 81 -4.02 -23.47 12.00
C ILE A 81 -4.37 -22.04 11.56
N TRP A 82 -5.33 -21.42 12.23
CA TRP A 82 -5.77 -20.06 11.94
C TRP A 82 -4.64 -19.03 12.08
N THR A 83 -3.85 -19.13 13.15
CA THR A 83 -2.74 -18.20 13.38
C THR A 83 -1.57 -18.41 12.42
N ILE A 84 -1.24 -19.65 12.06
CA ILE A 84 -0.28 -19.95 10.98
C ILE A 84 -0.77 -19.38 9.64
N TYR A 85 -2.06 -19.54 9.34
CA TYR A 85 -2.67 -18.98 8.13
C TYR A 85 -2.55 -17.45 8.09
N LEU A 86 -2.90 -16.76 9.17
CA LEU A 86 -2.77 -15.29 9.24
C LEU A 86 -1.32 -14.82 9.05
N LEU A 87 -0.35 -15.47 9.70
CA LEU A 87 1.07 -15.15 9.55
C LEU A 87 1.56 -15.41 8.12
N SER A 88 1.11 -16.51 7.51
CA SER A 88 1.45 -16.85 6.12
C SER A 88 0.86 -15.84 5.13
N CYS A 89 -0.39 -15.44 5.32
CA CYS A 89 -1.02 -14.39 4.54
C CYS A 89 -0.29 -13.05 4.69
N LEU A 90 0.12 -12.68 5.90
CA LEU A 90 0.86 -11.44 6.14
C LEU A 90 2.19 -11.44 5.39
N ALA A 91 2.97 -12.52 5.52
CA ALA A 91 4.25 -12.68 4.85
C ALA A 91 4.08 -12.69 3.32
N PHE A 92 3.12 -13.45 2.80
CA PHE A 92 2.86 -13.55 1.36
C PHE A 92 2.47 -12.20 0.76
N HIS A 93 1.48 -11.50 1.34
CA HIS A 93 1.02 -10.25 0.76
C HIS A 93 2.08 -9.15 0.88
N TYR A 94 2.84 -9.11 1.98
CA TYR A 94 3.98 -8.20 2.11
C TYR A 94 5.06 -8.48 1.06
N TYR A 95 5.43 -9.75 0.87
CA TYR A 95 6.37 -10.16 -0.18
C TYR A 95 5.88 -9.74 -1.56
N MET A 96 4.61 -10.01 -1.88
CA MET A 96 4.01 -9.64 -3.17
C MET A 96 3.97 -8.13 -3.39
N CYS A 97 3.81 -7.31 -2.34
CA CYS A 97 3.93 -5.86 -2.44
C CYS A 97 5.32 -5.42 -2.92
N ILE A 98 6.36 -6.10 -2.46
CA ILE A 98 7.76 -5.78 -2.78
C ILE A 98 8.13 -6.25 -4.19
N VAL A 99 7.85 -7.51 -4.52
CA VAL A 99 8.36 -8.12 -5.76
C VAL A 99 7.53 -7.79 -6.99
N THR A 100 6.26 -7.42 -6.82
CA THR A 100 5.37 -7.09 -7.93
C THR A 100 5.65 -5.69 -8.44
N ASP A 101 6.05 -5.54 -9.71
CA ASP A 101 6.22 -4.21 -10.31
C ASP A 101 4.88 -3.46 -10.31
N PRO A 102 4.80 -2.22 -9.79
CA PRO A 102 3.53 -1.48 -9.69
C PRO A 102 2.94 -1.03 -11.03
N GLY A 103 3.64 -1.24 -12.13
CA GLY A 103 3.25 -0.86 -13.47
C GLY A 103 4.15 0.24 -14.01
N ARG A 104 4.77 -0.04 -15.16
CA ARG A 104 5.58 0.93 -15.93
C ARG A 104 4.76 1.47 -17.08
N VAL A 105 4.88 2.77 -17.33
CA VAL A 105 4.44 3.34 -18.60
C VAL A 105 5.43 2.87 -19.68
N VAL A 106 5.06 1.86 -20.47
CA VAL A 106 5.79 1.49 -21.69
C VAL A 106 5.44 2.47 -22.80
N ASP A 107 6.43 2.80 -23.62
CA ASP A 107 6.18 3.57 -24.84
C ASP A 107 5.35 2.70 -25.78
N ARG A 108 4.32 3.28 -26.43
CA ARG A 108 3.71 2.60 -27.57
C ARG A 108 4.82 2.34 -28.59
N PRO A 109 5.02 1.09 -29.05
CA PRO A 109 5.78 0.86 -30.26
C PRO A 109 5.15 1.72 -31.36
N ARG A 110 5.96 2.47 -32.11
CA ARG A 110 5.47 3.23 -33.29
C ARG A 110 4.63 2.36 -34.22
N ALA A 111 4.83 1.04 -34.22
CA ALA A 111 4.06 0.07 -34.99
C ALA A 111 2.53 0.11 -34.77
N ILE A 112 2.02 0.42 -33.56
CA ILE A 112 0.56 0.48 -33.32
C ILE A 112 -0.03 1.86 -33.69
N ALA A 113 0.81 2.88 -33.87
CA ALA A 113 0.34 4.14 -34.48
C ALA A 113 -0.04 3.92 -35.96
N ASN A 114 0.58 2.94 -36.61
CA ASN A 114 0.29 2.56 -37.99
C ASN A 114 -0.99 1.71 -38.11
N ASP A 115 -1.46 1.05 -37.03
CA ASP A 115 -2.73 0.30 -37.06
C ASP A 115 -3.94 1.25 -37.10
N THR A 116 -3.86 2.40 -36.42
CA THR A 116 -4.81 3.51 -36.63
C THR A 116 -4.71 4.14 -38.02
N GLU A 117 -3.63 3.88 -38.75
CA GLU A 117 -3.41 4.33 -40.12
C GLU A 117 -3.96 3.30 -41.13
N LEU A 118 -4.02 2.01 -40.77
CA LEU A 118 -4.68 0.92 -41.49
C LEU A 118 -6.20 1.01 -41.40
N ASP A 119 -6.74 1.26 -40.20
CA ASP A 119 -8.18 1.47 -39.97
C ASP A 119 -8.68 2.72 -40.71
N ARG A 120 -7.87 3.79 -40.74
CA ARG A 120 -8.14 5.00 -41.52
C ARG A 120 -7.91 4.82 -43.03
N ARG A 121 -7.14 3.81 -43.45
CA ARG A 121 -6.86 3.51 -44.86
C ARG A 121 -8.04 2.81 -45.52
N GLU A 122 -8.75 1.91 -44.84
CA GLU A 122 -9.94 1.27 -45.43
C GLU A 122 -11.04 2.28 -45.76
N ASP A 123 -11.22 3.28 -44.89
CA ASP A 123 -12.18 4.38 -45.12
C ASP A 123 -11.75 5.36 -46.23
N MET A 124 -10.44 5.46 -46.50
CA MET A 124 -9.87 6.41 -47.47
C MET A 124 -9.70 5.81 -48.88
N VAL A 125 -9.52 4.50 -49.01
CA VAL A 125 -9.28 3.82 -50.31
C VAL A 125 -10.53 3.79 -51.20
N LEU A 126 -11.72 4.11 -50.67
CA LEU A 126 -12.94 4.26 -51.44
C LEU A 126 -13.01 5.58 -52.25
N PHE A 127 -12.10 6.53 -52.00
CA PHE A 127 -12.14 7.85 -52.61
C PHE A 127 -10.74 8.26 -53.10
N GLU A 128 -10.65 8.61 -54.37
CA GLU A 128 -9.50 9.23 -55.05
C GLU A 128 -8.36 8.34 -55.58
N VAL A 129 -8.69 7.75 -56.73
CA VAL A 129 -7.89 7.91 -57.95
C VAL A 129 -7.66 9.40 -58.25
N ARG A 130 -6.42 9.93 -58.14
CA ARG A 130 -5.80 10.89 -59.07
C ARG A 130 -4.33 11.17 -58.71
N THR A 131 -3.48 11.21 -59.73
CA THR A 131 -1.99 11.31 -59.73
C THR A 131 -1.46 12.72 -59.46
N GLU A 132 -0.24 12.83 -58.88
CA GLU A 132 0.94 13.68 -59.26
C GLU A 132 2.03 13.67 -58.11
N PRO A 133 3.34 13.89 -58.40
CA PRO A 133 4.45 13.53 -57.49
C PRO A 133 4.84 14.61 -56.46
N VAL A 134 5.23 14.17 -55.26
CA VAL A 134 5.59 15.02 -54.10
C VAL A 134 7.08 15.38 -54.12
N GLN A 135 7.38 16.69 -54.11
CA GLN A 135 8.70 17.23 -53.81
C GLN A 135 8.89 17.37 -52.29
N GLU A 136 10.00 16.84 -51.78
CA GLU A 136 10.31 16.72 -50.35
C GLU A 136 10.49 18.08 -49.68
N GLN A 137 9.58 18.45 -48.78
CA GLN A 137 9.66 19.68 -47.99
C GLN A 137 9.58 19.33 -46.49
N ARG A 138 10.69 19.57 -45.77
CA ARG A 138 10.80 19.46 -44.31
C ARG A 138 9.82 20.43 -43.64
N ILE A 139 8.75 19.92 -43.02
CA ILE A 139 7.78 20.75 -42.27
C ILE A 139 8.25 20.90 -40.81
N PRO A 140 8.25 22.13 -40.24
CA PRO A 140 8.65 22.37 -38.86
C PRO A 140 7.60 21.85 -37.88
N LEU A 141 8.03 21.36 -36.71
CA LEU A 141 7.16 20.98 -35.59
C LEU A 141 6.46 22.23 -35.03
N ASN A 142 5.34 22.62 -35.63
CA ASN A 142 4.40 23.53 -35.00
C ASN A 142 3.51 22.75 -34.05
N ARG A 143 3.58 23.14 -32.77
CA ARG A 143 2.65 22.71 -31.73
C ARG A 143 1.35 23.44 -31.95
N ASP A 144 0.26 22.79 -31.55
CA ASP A 144 -1.11 23.31 -31.54
C ASP A 144 -1.88 22.93 -32.82
N ASN A 145 -3.02 22.26 -32.62
CA ASN A 145 -3.97 21.71 -33.61
C ASN A 145 -3.70 20.30 -34.20
N GLN A 146 -3.54 19.31 -33.33
CA GLN A 146 -3.97 17.95 -33.65
C GLN A 146 -5.20 17.58 -32.82
N GLU A 147 -6.38 17.80 -33.41
CA GLU A 147 -7.64 17.20 -32.95
C GLU A 147 -7.53 15.68 -33.10
N GLY A 148 -7.10 15.01 -32.03
CA GLY A 148 -6.85 13.57 -32.01
C GLY A 148 -5.57 13.15 -31.27
N ALA A 149 -4.70 14.10 -30.89
CA ALA A 149 -3.60 13.80 -29.98
C ALA A 149 -4.16 13.46 -28.58
N PRO A 150 -3.68 12.40 -27.90
CA PRO A 150 -4.18 12.07 -26.58
C PRO A 150 -3.99 13.27 -25.66
N LYS A 151 -5.08 13.75 -25.03
CA LYS A 151 -5.11 14.82 -24.02
C LYS A 151 -4.40 14.41 -22.71
N GLY A 152 -3.24 13.76 -22.81
CA GLY A 152 -2.50 13.17 -21.71
C GLY A 152 -1.41 14.11 -21.19
N ARG A 153 -1.33 14.26 -19.87
CA ARG A 153 -0.30 15.06 -19.18
C ARG A 153 1.11 14.58 -19.56
N PHE A 154 2.03 15.47 -19.93
CA PHE A 154 3.41 15.09 -20.27
C PHE A 154 4.33 15.01 -19.04
N CYS A 155 5.21 14.00 -18.97
CA CYS A 155 6.24 13.89 -17.94
C CYS A 155 7.58 14.44 -18.44
N LYS A 156 8.02 15.59 -17.91
CA LYS A 156 9.32 16.19 -18.28
C LYS A 156 10.53 15.30 -17.91
N LYS A 157 10.48 14.64 -16.75
CA LYS A 157 11.58 13.79 -16.24
C LYS A 157 11.75 12.50 -17.06
N CYS A 158 10.65 11.83 -17.41
CA CYS A 158 10.68 10.61 -18.20
C CYS A 158 10.57 10.84 -19.71
N ARG A 159 10.41 12.10 -20.14
CA ARG A 159 10.23 12.55 -21.52
C ARG A 159 9.17 11.76 -22.30
N ARG A 160 8.03 11.48 -21.68
CA ARG A 160 6.92 10.71 -22.28
C ARG A 160 5.56 11.22 -21.83
N HIS A 161 4.52 10.96 -22.63
CA HIS A 161 3.14 11.20 -22.23
C HIS A 161 2.74 10.25 -21.10
N LYS A 162 2.05 10.76 -20.09
CA LYS A 162 1.49 9.96 -19.01
C LYS A 162 0.13 9.45 -19.47
N PRO A 163 -0.11 8.13 -19.45
CA PRO A 163 -1.45 7.59 -19.51
C PRO A 163 -2.32 8.16 -18.39
N ASP A 164 -3.63 7.99 -18.52
CA ASP A 164 -4.57 8.42 -17.48
C ASP A 164 -4.22 7.78 -16.14
N ARG A 165 -4.39 8.57 -15.07
CA ARG A 165 -4.10 8.18 -13.68
C ARG A 165 -2.64 7.81 -13.40
N ALA A 166 -1.71 7.96 -14.37
CA ALA A 166 -0.29 7.71 -14.15
C ALA A 166 0.42 8.94 -13.56
N HIS A 167 1.33 8.70 -12.61
CA HIS A 167 2.11 9.75 -11.94
C HIS A 167 3.60 9.39 -11.90
N HIS A 168 4.46 10.41 -11.86
CA HIS A 168 5.90 10.22 -11.75
C HIS A 168 6.29 10.15 -10.28
N CYS A 169 6.89 9.03 -9.86
CA CYS A 169 7.47 8.90 -8.54
C CYS A 169 8.93 9.34 -8.56
N SER A 170 9.29 10.34 -7.76
CA SER A 170 10.68 10.80 -7.62
C SER A 170 11.58 9.81 -6.87
N VAL A 171 11.03 8.90 -6.07
CA VAL A 171 11.86 7.89 -5.40
C VAL A 171 12.15 6.74 -6.36
N CYS A 172 11.13 6.23 -7.06
CA CYS A 172 11.28 5.17 -8.06
C CYS A 172 11.88 5.65 -9.39
N GLN A 173 12.03 6.97 -9.57
CA GLN A 173 12.55 7.63 -10.78
C GLN A 173 11.83 7.22 -12.09
N ARG A 174 10.53 6.92 -12.01
CA ARG A 174 9.73 6.48 -13.16
C ARG A 174 8.26 6.88 -13.04
N CYS A 175 7.56 6.88 -14.18
CA CYS A 175 6.10 6.95 -14.20
C CYS A 175 5.49 5.60 -13.82
N VAL A 176 4.58 5.63 -12.86
CA VAL A 176 3.86 4.47 -12.32
C VAL A 176 2.40 4.55 -12.75
N LEU A 177 1.87 3.44 -13.26
CA LEU A 177 0.46 3.32 -13.67
C LEU A 177 -0.46 3.33 -12.45
N ARG A 178 -1.57 4.08 -12.52
CA ARG A 178 -2.55 4.24 -11.43
C ARG A 178 -1.86 4.37 -10.07
N MET A 179 -0.89 5.27 -9.98
CA MET A 179 -0.07 5.45 -8.80
C MET A 179 -0.93 5.93 -7.64
N ASP A 180 -0.85 5.25 -6.50
CA ASP A 180 -1.53 5.65 -5.28
C ASP A 180 -0.60 6.47 -4.39
N HIS A 181 0.53 5.87 -3.95
CA HIS A 181 1.54 6.57 -3.16
C HIS A 181 2.89 5.86 -3.27
N HIS A 182 3.94 6.47 -2.72
CA HIS A 182 5.20 5.80 -2.45
C HIS A 182 5.23 5.40 -0.98
N CYS A 183 5.40 4.11 -0.71
CA CYS A 183 5.35 3.58 0.64
C CYS A 183 6.77 3.58 1.24
N PRO A 184 7.00 4.22 2.41
CA PRO A 184 8.33 4.27 3.03
C PRO A 184 8.76 2.93 3.64
N PHE A 185 7.84 1.95 3.80
CA PHE A 185 8.11 0.64 4.41
C PHE A 185 8.75 -0.36 3.43
N SER A 186 9.68 0.12 2.60
CA SER A 186 10.43 -0.66 1.59
C SER A 186 9.56 -1.35 0.53
N ILE A 187 8.29 -0.96 0.42
CA ILE A 187 7.43 -1.36 -0.68
C ILE A 187 7.70 -0.36 -1.82
N PRO A 188 7.92 -0.81 -3.07
CA PRO A 188 7.91 0.08 -4.23
C PRO A 188 6.67 0.97 -4.25
N SER A 189 6.61 1.97 -5.14
CA SER A 189 5.36 2.73 -5.28
C SER A 189 4.15 1.80 -5.40
N VAL A 190 3.08 2.08 -4.67
CA VAL A 190 1.83 1.33 -4.80
C VAL A 190 1.14 1.84 -6.06
N GLY A 191 0.83 0.94 -6.98
CA GLY A 191 0.26 1.24 -8.28
C GLY A 191 -0.62 0.12 -8.79
N PHE A 192 -0.92 0.13 -10.09
CA PHE A 192 -1.94 -0.71 -10.70
C PHE A 192 -1.83 -2.21 -10.36
N TYR A 193 -0.65 -2.82 -10.51
CA TYR A 193 -0.51 -4.27 -10.38
C TYR A 193 -0.33 -4.77 -8.93
N ASN A 194 0.18 -3.92 -8.03
CA ASN A 194 0.46 -4.32 -6.64
C ASN A 194 -0.52 -3.75 -5.61
N HIS A 195 -1.43 -2.84 -5.98
CA HIS A 195 -2.41 -2.25 -5.06
C HIS A 195 -3.28 -3.29 -4.33
N ARG A 196 -3.65 -4.39 -5.02
CA ARG A 196 -4.40 -5.49 -4.39
C ARG A 196 -3.66 -6.15 -3.24
N TYR A 197 -2.35 -6.36 -3.40
CA TYR A 197 -1.53 -7.01 -2.38
C TYR A 197 -1.33 -6.07 -1.19
N PHE A 198 -1.16 -4.78 -1.46
CA PHE A 198 -1.07 -3.76 -0.42
C PHE A 198 -2.33 -3.70 0.44
N TYR A 199 -3.50 -3.67 -0.19
CA TYR A 199 -4.77 -3.66 0.54
C TYR A 199 -4.98 -4.95 1.36
N LEU A 200 -4.69 -6.12 0.77
CA LEU A 200 -4.80 -7.39 1.50
C LEU A 200 -3.79 -7.49 2.64
N PHE A 201 -2.57 -6.97 2.48
CA PHE A 201 -1.60 -6.86 3.57
C PHE A 201 -2.15 -6.04 4.75
N LEU A 202 -2.75 -4.87 4.48
CA LEU A 202 -3.39 -4.06 5.52
C LEU A 202 -4.53 -4.81 6.22
N LEU A 203 -5.37 -5.50 5.43
CA LEU A 203 -6.50 -6.25 5.96
C LEU A 203 -6.05 -7.42 6.85
N TYR A 204 -5.11 -8.25 6.39
CA TYR A 204 -4.60 -9.36 7.18
C TYR A 204 -3.82 -8.89 8.42
N MET A 205 -3.10 -7.76 8.33
CA MET A 205 -2.45 -7.14 9.49
C MET A 205 -3.49 -6.70 10.53
N PHE A 206 -4.56 -6.04 10.09
CA PHE A 206 -5.67 -5.65 10.97
C PHE A 206 -6.32 -6.87 11.63
N LEU A 207 -6.65 -7.90 10.85
CA LEU A 207 -7.25 -9.14 11.36
C LEU A 207 -6.34 -9.87 12.35
N ALA A 208 -5.03 -9.90 12.11
CA ALA A 208 -4.06 -10.49 13.04
C ALA A 208 -3.99 -9.70 14.36
N CYS A 209 -3.94 -8.36 14.29
CA CYS A 209 -3.93 -7.51 15.48
C CYS A 209 -5.24 -7.64 16.27
N LEU A 210 -6.39 -7.61 15.58
CA LEU A 210 -7.71 -7.76 16.18
C LEU A 210 -7.86 -9.13 16.84
N TYR A 211 -7.45 -10.20 16.15
CA TYR A 211 -7.49 -11.55 16.68
C TYR A 211 -6.65 -11.67 17.95
N TYR A 212 -5.38 -11.22 17.92
CA TYR A 212 -4.51 -11.21 19.10
C TYR A 212 -5.12 -10.39 20.26
N PHE A 213 -5.65 -9.20 19.96
CA PHE A 213 -6.25 -8.36 20.99
C PHE A 213 -7.46 -9.03 21.66
N VAL A 214 -8.37 -9.61 20.87
CA VAL A 214 -9.58 -10.27 21.38
C VAL A 214 -9.25 -11.50 22.22
N VAL A 215 -8.30 -12.33 21.79
CA VAL A 215 -7.93 -13.53 22.56
C VAL A 215 -7.13 -13.20 23.82
N SER A 216 -6.36 -12.10 23.80
CA SER A 216 -5.55 -11.66 24.95
C SER A 216 -6.31 -10.81 25.96
N ILE A 217 -7.43 -10.17 25.62
CA ILE A 217 -8.07 -9.17 26.49
C ILE A 217 -8.50 -9.73 27.85
N ASN A 218 -9.03 -10.95 27.89
CA ASN A 218 -9.45 -11.57 29.14
C ASN A 218 -8.24 -11.82 30.03
N PHE A 219 -7.17 -12.40 29.47
CA PHE A 219 -5.93 -12.63 30.22
C PHE A 219 -5.34 -11.30 30.72
N PHE A 220 -5.27 -10.27 29.85
CA PHE A 220 -4.82 -8.95 30.23
C PHE A 220 -5.61 -8.34 31.39
N ARG A 221 -6.94 -8.48 31.38
CA ARG A 221 -7.80 -8.02 32.49
C ARG A 221 -7.48 -8.75 33.79
N TYR A 222 -7.32 -10.08 33.76
CA TYR A 222 -6.93 -10.85 34.95
C TYR A 222 -5.54 -10.45 35.46
N GLU A 223 -4.57 -10.26 34.56
CA GLU A 223 -3.19 -9.90 34.90
C GLU A 223 -3.02 -8.50 35.47
N VAL A 224 -3.65 -7.51 34.85
CA VAL A 224 -3.36 -6.08 35.07
C VAL A 224 -4.42 -5.43 35.95
N LEU A 225 -5.68 -5.84 35.81
CA LEU A 225 -6.81 -5.28 36.56
C LEU A 225 -7.24 -6.17 37.74
N GLY A 226 -6.70 -7.39 37.84
CA GLY A 226 -6.96 -8.29 38.95
C GLY A 226 -6.30 -7.83 40.25
N SER A 227 -7.04 -7.93 41.35
CA SER A 227 -6.59 -7.55 42.70
C SER A 227 -5.54 -8.52 43.26
N GLY A 228 -4.29 -8.41 42.80
CA GLY A 228 -3.10 -8.72 43.60
C GLY A 228 -2.71 -10.18 43.87
N GLY A 229 -3.26 -11.17 43.15
CA GLY A 229 -2.97 -12.60 43.43
C GLY A 229 -2.31 -13.42 42.31
N PHE A 230 -2.22 -12.91 41.09
CA PHE A 230 -1.74 -13.72 39.96
C PHE A 230 -0.22 -13.93 39.99
N LYS A 231 0.21 -15.15 40.31
CA LYS A 231 1.61 -15.57 40.16
C LYS A 231 1.84 -16.01 38.71
N TRP A 232 2.72 -15.30 38.02
CA TRP A 232 3.05 -15.54 36.63
C TRP A 232 3.58 -16.98 36.40
N PRO A 233 2.83 -17.85 35.69
CA PRO A 233 3.15 -19.27 35.59
C PRO A 233 3.99 -19.62 34.35
N TYR A 234 4.38 -18.62 33.56
CA TYR A 234 5.10 -18.82 32.30
C TYR A 234 6.58 -18.49 32.45
N SER A 235 7.44 -19.13 31.66
CA SER A 235 8.88 -18.81 31.60
C SER A 235 9.17 -17.43 31.03
N GLN A 236 8.19 -16.83 30.34
CA GLN A 236 8.34 -15.57 29.62
C GLN A 236 8.34 -14.36 30.54
N ALA A 237 8.93 -13.25 30.12
CA ALA A 237 8.80 -12.02 30.88
C ALA A 237 7.34 -11.52 30.85
N ARG A 238 6.73 -11.30 32.03
CA ARG A 238 5.40 -10.68 32.17
C ARG A 238 5.25 -9.39 31.37
N MET A 239 6.31 -8.57 31.38
CA MET A 239 6.36 -7.32 30.61
C MET A 239 6.29 -7.53 29.09
N GLY A 240 6.79 -8.67 28.58
CA GLY A 240 6.70 -9.02 27.17
C GLY A 240 5.26 -9.23 26.72
N PHE A 241 4.42 -9.85 27.56
CA PHE A 241 3.00 -10.00 27.27
C PHE A 241 2.26 -8.65 27.24
N VAL A 242 2.48 -7.82 28.27
CA VAL A 242 1.87 -6.49 28.36
C VAL A 242 2.28 -5.62 27.17
N PHE A 243 3.56 -5.62 26.82
CA PHE A 243 4.07 -4.92 25.65
C PHE A 243 3.39 -5.40 24.36
N SER A 244 3.34 -6.71 24.11
CA SER A 244 2.69 -7.28 22.92
C SER A 244 1.20 -6.94 22.83
N PHE A 245 0.48 -6.88 23.97
CA PHE A 245 -0.92 -6.47 24.00
C PHE A 245 -1.11 -5.00 23.62
N LEU A 246 -0.32 -4.09 24.23
CA LEU A 246 -0.38 -2.67 23.90
C LEU A 246 0.05 -2.40 22.46
N LEU A 247 1.08 -3.10 21.99
CA LEU A 247 1.55 -3.02 20.61
C LEU A 247 0.46 -3.46 19.62
N ALA A 248 -0.18 -4.61 19.85
CA ALA A 248 -1.27 -5.09 18.99
C ALA A 248 -2.46 -4.12 18.97
N GLY A 249 -2.81 -3.52 20.11
CA GLY A 249 -3.86 -2.48 20.18
C GLY A 249 -3.49 -1.22 19.41
N ALA A 250 -2.28 -0.69 19.61
CA ALA A 250 -1.81 0.54 18.96
C ALA A 250 -1.68 0.37 17.43
N ILE A 251 -1.02 -0.71 16.99
CA ILE A 251 -0.88 -1.03 15.57
C ILE A 251 -2.23 -1.37 14.96
N GLY A 252 -3.07 -2.15 15.64
CA GLY A 252 -4.41 -2.51 15.17
C GLY A 252 -5.27 -1.27 14.91
N LEU A 253 -5.25 -0.27 15.80
CA LEU A 253 -5.99 0.97 15.63
C LEU A 253 -5.47 1.79 14.43
N ALA A 254 -4.14 1.94 14.32
CA ALA A 254 -3.53 2.68 13.22
C ALA A 254 -3.83 2.02 11.85
N ILE A 255 -3.68 0.69 11.77
CA ILE A 255 -3.96 -0.07 10.55
C ILE A 255 -5.45 -0.10 10.24
N CYS A 256 -6.34 -0.10 11.24
CA CYS A 256 -7.79 0.03 11.02
C CYS A 256 -8.13 1.33 10.31
N GLY A 257 -7.59 2.47 10.76
CA GLY A 257 -7.80 3.77 10.11
C GLY A 257 -7.27 3.78 8.67
N MET A 258 -6.07 3.23 8.45
CA MET A 258 -5.48 3.13 7.12
C MET A 258 -6.26 2.20 6.18
N ALA A 259 -6.67 1.03 6.66
CA ALA A 259 -7.47 0.08 5.90
C ALA A 259 -8.83 0.69 5.56
N GLY A 260 -9.51 1.33 6.52
CA GLY A 260 -10.79 2.01 6.30
C GLY A 260 -10.69 3.12 5.26
N TRP A 261 -9.62 3.92 5.29
CA TRP A 261 -9.34 4.93 4.27
C TRP A 261 -9.20 4.30 2.87
N HIS A 262 -8.40 3.25 2.74
CA HIS A 262 -8.23 2.56 1.45
C HIS A 262 -9.50 1.85 0.98
N THR A 263 -10.30 1.29 1.89
CA THR A 263 -11.62 0.73 1.56
C THR A 263 -12.52 1.79 0.94
N TRP A 264 -12.54 3.00 1.51
CA TRP A 264 -13.31 4.12 0.97
C TRP A 264 -12.79 4.58 -0.41
N LEU A 265 -11.47 4.69 -0.59
CA LEU A 265 -10.86 5.01 -1.89
C LEU A 265 -11.22 3.99 -2.97
N ILE A 266 -11.16 2.69 -2.63
CA ILE A 266 -11.52 1.59 -3.52
C ILE A 266 -13.00 1.67 -3.88
N ALA A 267 -13.89 1.84 -2.89
CA ALA A 267 -15.33 1.93 -3.10
C ALA A 267 -15.73 3.13 -3.97
N THR A 268 -14.99 4.22 -3.90
CA THR A 268 -15.19 5.43 -4.72
C THR A 268 -14.38 5.43 -6.02
N GLY A 269 -13.64 4.36 -6.31
CA GLY A 269 -12.89 4.21 -7.56
C GLY A 269 -11.68 5.13 -7.74
N GLN A 270 -11.25 5.84 -6.69
CA GLN A 270 -10.17 6.83 -6.75
C GLN A 270 -8.89 6.33 -6.05
N THR A 271 -7.76 6.94 -6.42
CA THR A 271 -6.48 6.79 -5.72
C THR A 271 -6.30 7.92 -4.71
N THR A 272 -5.35 7.76 -3.79
CA THR A 272 -4.96 8.82 -2.84
C THR A 272 -4.59 10.11 -3.55
N ILE A 273 -3.81 10.04 -4.65
CA ILE A 273 -3.44 11.24 -5.44
C ILE A 273 -4.65 11.91 -6.09
N GLU A 274 -5.58 11.13 -6.63
CA GLU A 274 -6.81 11.67 -7.22
C GLU A 274 -7.70 12.32 -6.19
N HIS A 275 -7.80 11.73 -4.99
CA HIS A 275 -8.55 12.30 -3.89
C HIS A 275 -8.07 13.72 -3.55
N TYR A 276 -6.77 13.87 -3.29
CA TYR A 276 -6.19 15.19 -3.00
C TYR A 276 -6.30 16.14 -4.20
N GLY A 277 -6.07 15.64 -5.43
CA GLY A 277 -6.22 16.45 -6.64
C GLY A 277 -7.65 16.98 -6.83
N ASN A 278 -8.65 16.17 -6.50
CA ASN A 278 -10.06 16.55 -6.53
C ASN A 278 -10.39 17.57 -5.44
N GLN A 279 -9.87 17.40 -4.22
CA GLN A 279 -10.03 18.39 -3.14
C GLN A 279 -9.45 19.75 -3.53
N THR A 280 -8.20 19.79 -4.00
CA THR A 280 -7.57 21.04 -4.46
C THR A 280 -8.34 21.67 -5.61
N SER A 281 -8.86 20.88 -6.56
CA SER A 281 -9.67 21.39 -7.66
C SER A 281 -10.99 22.02 -7.17
N LYS A 282 -11.62 21.41 -6.16
CA LYS A 282 -12.84 21.95 -5.51
C LYS A 282 -12.54 23.26 -4.77
N GLU A 283 -11.43 23.34 -4.05
CA GLU A 283 -11.01 24.56 -3.35
C GLU A 283 -10.74 25.71 -4.32
N ILE A 284 -10.04 25.42 -5.44
CA ILE A 284 -9.79 26.41 -6.50
C ILE A 284 -11.10 26.86 -7.13
N ALA A 285 -12.02 25.94 -7.46
CA ALA A 285 -13.33 26.29 -8.02
C ALA A 285 -14.12 27.20 -7.06
N LYS A 286 -14.16 26.86 -5.77
CA LYS A 286 -14.80 27.69 -4.74
C LYS A 286 -14.17 29.08 -4.63
N SER A 287 -12.85 29.18 -4.70
CA SER A 287 -12.13 30.46 -4.67
C SER A 287 -12.43 31.36 -5.87
N ARG A 288 -12.85 30.77 -7.00
CA ARG A 288 -13.24 31.47 -8.23
C ARG A 288 -14.73 31.79 -8.31
N GLY A 289 -15.51 31.42 -7.30
CA GLY A 289 -16.98 31.55 -7.34
C GLY A 289 -17.68 30.52 -8.25
N ASP A 290 -16.95 29.56 -8.81
CA ASP A 290 -17.51 28.45 -9.59
C ASP A 290 -18.07 27.41 -8.63
N VAL A 291 -19.24 27.67 -8.05
CA VAL A 291 -19.99 26.67 -7.30
C VAL A 291 -20.66 25.74 -8.30
N ARG A 292 -19.94 24.70 -8.73
CA ARG A 292 -20.58 23.59 -9.43
C ARG A 292 -21.49 22.88 -8.43
N HIS A 293 -22.79 23.17 -8.52
CA HIS A 293 -23.83 22.33 -7.97
C HIS A 293 -23.72 20.98 -8.66
N VAL A 294 -23.23 19.97 -7.93
CA VAL A 294 -23.27 18.56 -8.31
C VAL A 294 -24.12 17.84 -7.29
#